data_AF-A0A672Z2T7-F1
#
_entry.id   AF-A0A672Z2T7-F1
#
_cell.length_a   1.000
_cell.length_b   1.000
_cell.length_c   1.000
_cell.angle_alpha   90.00
_cell.angle_beta   90.00
_cell.angle_gamma   90.00
#
_symmetry.space_group_name_H-M   'P 1'
#
loop_
_entity.id
_entity.type
_entity.pdbx_description
1 polymer ?
#
loop_
_entity_poly.entity_id
_entity_poly.type
_entity_poly.pdbx_seq_one_letter_code
_entity_poly.pdbx_strand_id
1 'polypeptide(L)'
;MFTWTWTRTWTWTAVLVFLFSNTLTSALRCDWLKHYGHRSNECLNLLEDMGGQLIQEDGRDRCPYRLYSRIRNTQVESQVVFIRDSLEHILRLYDHGNRSSVTWDTVNTEHFLLCLRSQIDKLNGCVSKRPRVYVVRVSFRGSSAESWELIRKNTKEHLEQLHLLVNSIRHQQEAEHRVQTYIYEHVTPGPSGGGVPLGSAPCPHYKHLFKVNQTNQTNTC
;
A
#
# COMPACT_ATOMS: atom_id res chain seq x y z
N MET A 1 3.72 -54.65 -25.86
CA MET A 1 2.70 -53.97 -25.05
C MET A 1 3.40 -52.97 -24.13
N PHE A 2 3.38 -51.69 -24.47
CA PHE A 2 3.79 -50.61 -23.55
C PHE A 2 2.60 -49.67 -23.39
N THR A 3 1.97 -49.73 -22.22
CA THR A 3 0.82 -48.89 -21.87
C THR A 3 1.33 -47.52 -21.45
N TRP A 4 0.99 -46.48 -22.24
CA TRP A 4 1.23 -45.09 -21.93
C TRP A 4 0.26 -44.62 -20.84
N THR A 5 0.73 -44.43 -19.61
CA THR A 5 -0.05 -43.81 -18.51
C THR A 5 0.49 -42.42 -18.15
N TRP A 6 0.72 -41.57 -19.14
CA TRP A 6 1.26 -40.20 -18.92
C TRP A 6 0.19 -39.10 -18.95
N THR A 7 -1.07 -39.39 -19.26
CA THR A 7 -2.10 -38.35 -19.46
C THR A 7 -2.89 -37.97 -18.20
N ARG A 8 -2.75 -38.70 -17.08
CA ARG A 8 -3.62 -38.52 -15.90
C ARG A 8 -3.09 -37.55 -14.84
N THR A 9 -1.84 -37.11 -14.91
CA THR A 9 -1.25 -36.14 -13.97
C THR A 9 -1.37 -34.70 -14.45
N TRP A 10 -1.56 -34.49 -15.76
CA TRP A 10 -1.54 -33.18 -16.41
C TRP A 10 -2.82 -32.36 -16.20
N THR A 11 -3.96 -33.03 -16.04
CA THR A 11 -5.23 -32.36 -15.75
C THR A 11 -5.26 -31.79 -14.33
N TRP A 12 -4.71 -32.51 -13.36
CA TRP A 12 -4.68 -32.06 -11.97
C TRP A 12 -3.69 -30.92 -11.73
N THR A 13 -2.52 -30.93 -12.37
CA THR A 13 -1.56 -29.81 -12.29
C THR A 13 -2.10 -28.56 -12.98
N ALA A 14 -2.74 -28.70 -14.16
CA ALA A 14 -3.39 -27.59 -14.85
C ALA A 14 -4.56 -27.01 -14.05
N VAL A 15 -5.40 -27.85 -13.44
CA VAL A 15 -6.50 -27.41 -12.57
C VAL A 15 -5.96 -26.73 -11.32
N LEU A 16 -4.90 -27.24 -10.68
CA LEU A 16 -4.27 -26.57 -9.54
C LEU A 16 -3.69 -25.21 -9.94
N VAL A 17 -2.96 -25.11 -11.05
CA VAL A 17 -2.43 -23.82 -11.55
C VAL A 17 -3.56 -22.84 -11.87
N PHE A 18 -4.66 -23.30 -12.49
CA PHE A 18 -5.84 -22.47 -12.76
C PHE A 18 -6.53 -22.01 -11.45
N LEU A 19 -6.62 -22.89 -10.45
CA LEU A 19 -7.18 -22.54 -9.14
C LEU A 19 -6.27 -21.60 -8.33
N PHE A 20 -4.95 -21.73 -8.42
CA PHE A 20 -3.98 -20.84 -7.76
C PHE A 20 -3.77 -19.49 -8.49
N SER A 21 -4.00 -19.43 -9.81
CA SER A 21 -3.90 -18.19 -10.59
C SER A 21 -5.17 -17.33 -10.53
N ASN A 22 -6.34 -17.92 -10.23
CA ASN A 22 -7.58 -17.18 -10.04
C ASN A 22 -7.74 -16.60 -8.62
N THR A 23 -6.86 -16.93 -7.68
CA THR A 23 -6.83 -16.31 -6.34
C THR A 23 -6.08 -14.97 -6.30
N LEU A 24 -6.01 -14.23 -7.41
CA LEU A 24 -5.65 -12.82 -7.35
C LEU A 24 -6.76 -12.09 -6.58
N THR A 25 -6.50 -11.77 -5.31
CA THR A 25 -7.42 -10.96 -4.51
C THR A 25 -7.72 -9.64 -5.21
N SER A 26 -8.94 -9.14 -5.08
CA SER A 26 -9.37 -7.87 -5.71
C SER A 26 -8.42 -6.71 -5.38
N ALA A 27 -7.79 -6.74 -4.21
CA ALA A 27 -6.79 -5.76 -3.77
C ALA A 27 -5.51 -5.78 -4.62
N LEU A 28 -5.09 -6.93 -5.17
CA LEU A 28 -3.93 -7.02 -6.05
C LEU A 28 -4.16 -6.30 -7.39
N ARG A 29 -5.42 -6.07 -7.79
CA ARG A 29 -5.79 -5.30 -8.99
C ARG A 29 -6.20 -3.86 -8.67
N CYS A 30 -5.86 -3.33 -7.50
CA CYS A 30 -6.15 -1.95 -7.15
C CYS A 30 -5.24 -0.99 -7.96
N ASP A 31 -5.64 -0.70 -9.21
CA ASP A 31 -4.89 0.19 -10.10
C ASP A 31 -4.73 1.61 -9.51
N TRP A 32 -5.64 2.00 -8.63
CA TRP A 32 -5.58 3.29 -7.94
C TRP A 32 -4.28 3.49 -7.15
N LEU A 33 -3.67 2.43 -6.60
CA LEU A 33 -2.43 2.54 -5.83
C LEU A 33 -1.27 3.12 -6.67
N LYS A 34 -1.30 2.98 -8.00
CA LYS A 34 -0.31 3.59 -8.91
C LYS A 34 -0.33 5.13 -8.84
N HIS A 35 -1.47 5.72 -8.51
CA HIS A 35 -1.69 7.17 -8.46
C HIS A 35 -1.67 7.74 -7.05
N TYR A 36 -1.61 6.89 -6.02
CA TYR A 36 -1.65 7.30 -4.61
C TYR A 36 -0.56 8.32 -4.26
N GLY A 37 0.66 8.16 -4.80
CA GLY A 37 1.79 9.01 -4.44
C GLY A 37 1.54 10.51 -4.69
N HIS A 38 0.99 10.85 -5.85
CA HIS A 38 0.66 12.24 -6.19
C HIS A 38 -0.42 12.81 -5.25
N ARG A 39 -1.50 12.05 -5.04
CA ARG A 39 -2.63 12.48 -4.19
C ARG A 39 -2.25 12.58 -2.72
N SER A 40 -1.40 11.68 -2.24
CA SER A 40 -0.87 11.70 -0.88
C SER A 40 -0.02 12.94 -0.64
N ASN A 41 0.78 13.37 -1.62
CA ASN A 41 1.59 14.58 -1.51
C ASN A 41 0.72 15.85 -1.51
N GLU A 42 -0.32 15.89 -2.33
CA GLU A 42 -1.32 16.98 -2.32
C GLU A 42 -1.98 17.11 -0.94
N CYS A 43 -2.44 16.00 -0.36
CA CYS A 43 -2.98 15.98 1.00
C CYS A 43 -1.96 16.44 2.06
N LEU A 44 -0.69 16.02 1.95
CA LEU A 44 0.36 16.42 2.90
C LEU A 44 0.62 17.94 2.83
N ASN A 45 0.73 18.50 1.63
CA ASN A 45 0.91 19.94 1.46
C ASN A 45 -0.26 20.71 2.08
N LEU A 46 -1.50 20.28 1.85
CA LEU A 46 -2.68 20.92 2.45
C LEU A 46 -2.66 20.86 3.99
N LEU A 47 -2.19 19.75 4.57
CA LEU A 47 -2.03 19.59 6.03
C LEU A 47 -0.95 20.53 6.60
N GLU A 48 0.12 20.75 5.85
CA GLU A 48 1.18 21.68 6.23
C GLU A 48 0.71 23.13 6.11
N ASP A 49 0.06 23.47 5.00
CA ASP A 49 -0.38 24.81 4.63
C ASP A 49 -1.63 25.29 5.39
N MET A 50 -2.41 24.38 6.01
CA MET A 50 -3.57 24.80 6.80
C MET A 50 -3.17 25.46 8.12
N GLY A 51 -1.94 25.30 8.60
CA GLY A 51 -1.49 25.88 9.87
C GLY A 51 -0.19 26.68 9.73
N GLY A 52 0.34 27.13 10.86
CA GLY A 52 1.70 27.67 10.91
C GLY A 52 2.76 26.57 10.77
N GLN A 53 4.00 26.88 11.13
CA GLN A 53 5.05 25.86 11.20
C GLN A 53 4.65 24.72 12.16
N LEU A 54 4.89 23.47 11.75
CA LEU A 54 4.68 22.31 12.60
C LEU A 54 5.63 22.35 13.80
N ILE A 55 5.13 21.99 14.99
CA ILE A 55 5.91 21.93 16.22
C ILE A 55 7.04 20.90 16.05
N GLN A 56 8.30 21.32 16.21
CA GLN A 56 9.45 20.41 16.10
C GLN A 56 9.59 19.46 17.29
N GLU A 57 8.99 19.76 18.46
CA GLU A 57 9.25 19.04 19.72
C GLU A 57 9.40 17.53 19.56
N ASP A 58 10.55 17.04 20.05
CA ASP A 58 10.98 15.65 20.09
C ASP A 58 10.19 14.86 21.16
N GLY A 59 8.86 14.99 21.12
CA GLY A 59 7.91 14.40 22.05
C GLY A 59 7.69 12.92 21.76
N ARG A 60 7.85 12.10 22.79
CA ARG A 60 8.01 10.63 22.76
C ARG A 60 6.80 9.81 22.27
N ASP A 61 5.75 10.43 21.75
CA ASP A 61 4.54 9.75 21.29
C ASP A 61 4.64 9.38 19.83
N ARG A 62 5.59 8.47 19.59
CA ARG A 62 5.94 7.91 18.30
C ARG A 62 4.72 7.38 17.56
N CYS A 63 4.57 7.79 16.30
CA CYS A 63 3.88 7.03 15.27
C CYS A 63 4.08 5.52 15.49
N PRO A 64 3.02 4.68 15.46
CA PRO A 64 3.11 3.30 15.92
C PRO A 64 3.88 2.42 14.92
N TYR A 65 5.21 2.57 14.85
CA TYR A 65 6.09 1.84 13.95
C TYR A 65 5.91 0.33 14.04
N ARG A 66 5.68 -0.18 15.26
CA ARG A 66 5.38 -1.60 15.50
C ARG A 66 4.09 -2.06 14.80
N LEU A 67 3.08 -1.20 14.71
CA LEU A 67 1.84 -1.48 13.98
C LEU A 67 2.14 -1.55 12.48
N TYR A 68 2.81 -0.54 11.93
CA TYR A 68 3.18 -0.52 10.51
C TYR A 68 4.04 -1.71 10.09
N SER A 69 5.03 -2.09 10.92
CA SER A 69 5.84 -3.29 10.71
C SER A 69 4.98 -4.56 10.67
N ARG A 70 4.00 -4.69 11.57
CA ARG A 70 3.05 -5.83 11.55
C ARG A 70 2.20 -5.82 10.29
N ILE A 71 1.65 -4.67 9.91
CA ILE A 71 0.78 -4.52 8.73
C ILE A 71 1.52 -4.88 7.45
N ARG A 72 2.78 -4.45 7.27
CA ARG A 72 3.62 -4.80 6.10
C ARG A 72 3.76 -6.31 5.86
N ASN A 73 3.61 -7.12 6.90
CA ASN A 73 3.70 -8.58 6.84
C ASN A 73 2.32 -9.27 6.69
N THR A 74 1.23 -8.51 6.53
CA THR A 74 -0.10 -9.04 6.28
C THR A 74 -0.40 -9.17 4.79
N GLN A 75 -1.49 -9.86 4.42
CA GLN A 75 -1.95 -9.95 3.04
C GLN A 75 -2.23 -8.55 2.44
N VAL A 76 -1.99 -8.36 1.13
CA VAL A 76 -2.21 -7.08 0.44
C VAL A 76 -3.61 -6.52 0.70
N GLU A 77 -4.65 -7.35 0.67
CA GLU A 77 -6.03 -6.90 0.99
C GLU A 77 -6.14 -6.30 2.40
N SER A 78 -5.51 -6.91 3.40
CA SER A 78 -5.45 -6.35 4.76
C SER A 78 -4.71 -5.02 4.81
N GLN A 79 -3.62 -4.89 4.05
CA GLN A 79 -2.84 -3.65 3.98
C GLN A 79 -3.67 -2.51 3.37
N VAL A 80 -4.39 -2.77 2.27
CA VAL A 80 -5.26 -1.78 1.62
C VAL A 80 -6.43 -1.39 2.53
N VAL A 81 -7.04 -2.34 3.24
CA VAL A 81 -8.08 -2.05 4.26
C VAL A 81 -7.51 -1.18 5.37
N PHE A 82 -6.31 -1.49 5.87
CA PHE A 82 -5.64 -0.67 6.90
C PHE A 82 -5.41 0.77 6.44
N ILE A 83 -5.01 0.98 5.19
CA ILE A 83 -4.81 2.32 4.62
C ILE A 83 -6.14 3.08 4.59
N ARG A 84 -7.20 2.47 4.06
CA ARG A 84 -8.53 3.08 4.03
C ARG A 84 -9.01 3.45 5.42
N ASP A 85 -8.99 2.51 6.36
CA ASP A 85 -9.50 2.71 7.73
C ASP A 85 -8.70 3.79 8.47
N SER A 86 -7.39 3.88 8.21
CA SER A 86 -6.55 4.96 8.72
C SER A 86 -6.98 6.33 8.22
N LEU A 87 -7.23 6.46 6.90
CA LEU A 87 -7.68 7.71 6.31
C LEU A 87 -9.08 8.09 6.81
N GLU A 88 -9.99 7.12 6.96
CA GLU A 88 -11.32 7.34 7.55
C GLU A 88 -11.22 7.84 8.99
N HIS A 89 -10.31 7.28 9.79
CA HIS A 89 -10.11 7.70 11.17
C HIS A 89 -9.59 9.14 11.24
N ILE A 90 -8.60 9.48 10.42
CA ILE A 90 -8.10 10.87 10.31
C ILE A 90 -9.23 11.79 9.88
N LEU A 91 -9.96 11.45 8.81
CA LEU A 91 -11.07 12.25 8.32
C LEU A 91 -12.07 12.55 9.45
N ARG A 92 -12.53 11.54 10.18
CA ARG A 92 -13.48 11.70 11.29
C ARG A 92 -12.93 12.56 12.41
N LEU A 93 -11.64 12.44 12.73
CA LEU A 93 -10.98 13.24 13.77
C LEU A 93 -11.06 14.73 13.44
N TYR A 94 -10.76 15.12 12.20
CA TYR A 94 -10.78 16.52 11.78
C TYR A 94 -12.20 17.03 11.47
N ASP A 95 -13.08 16.19 10.94
CA ASP A 95 -14.45 16.58 10.58
C ASP A 95 -15.33 16.80 11.81
N HIS A 96 -15.16 15.98 12.86
CA HIS A 96 -15.99 16.03 14.08
C HIS A 96 -15.29 16.63 15.29
N GLY A 97 -13.98 16.82 15.26
CA GLY A 97 -13.23 17.40 16.37
C GLY A 97 -13.46 18.90 16.50
N ASN A 98 -13.56 19.39 17.74
CA ASN A 98 -13.65 20.82 17.99
C ASN A 98 -12.30 21.51 17.78
N ARG A 99 -12.12 22.09 16.60
CA ARG A 99 -10.93 22.84 16.16
C ARG A 99 -11.04 24.36 16.42
N SER A 100 -11.98 24.82 17.24
CA SER A 100 -12.17 26.27 17.49
C SER A 100 -10.99 26.94 18.19
N SER A 101 -10.06 26.16 18.75
CA SER A 101 -8.87 26.65 19.44
C SER A 101 -7.68 26.91 18.51
N VAL A 102 -7.71 26.43 17.27
CA VAL A 102 -6.66 26.66 16.28
C VAL A 102 -7.06 27.72 15.25
N THR A 103 -6.09 28.46 14.74
CA THR A 103 -6.28 29.50 13.71
C THR A 103 -5.96 28.98 12.32
N TRP A 104 -6.29 27.72 12.05
CA TRP A 104 -5.99 27.09 10.75
C TRP A 104 -6.78 27.73 9.62
N ASP A 105 -6.16 27.81 8.43
CA ASP A 105 -6.82 28.24 7.22
C ASP A 105 -7.96 27.27 6.86
N THR A 106 -9.17 27.82 6.85
CA THR A 106 -10.39 27.02 6.66
C THR A 106 -10.46 26.40 5.27
N VAL A 107 -9.97 27.08 4.24
CA VAL A 107 -9.99 26.60 2.85
C VAL A 107 -9.04 25.43 2.67
N ASN A 108 -7.80 25.55 3.13
CA ASN A 108 -6.82 24.46 3.12
C ASN A 108 -7.28 23.28 3.96
N THR A 109 -7.93 23.54 5.10
CA THR A 109 -8.49 22.47 5.93
C THR A 109 -9.62 21.73 5.20
N GLU A 110 -10.55 22.43 4.56
CA GLU A 110 -11.62 21.80 3.78
C GLU A 110 -11.07 21.01 2.59
N HIS A 111 -10.11 21.57 1.86
CA HIS A 111 -9.42 20.88 0.76
C HIS A 111 -8.68 19.63 1.25
N PHE A 112 -8.05 19.68 2.42
CA PHE A 112 -7.43 18.50 3.05
C PHE A 112 -8.48 17.40 3.30
N LEU A 113 -9.64 17.74 3.88
CA LEU A 113 -10.72 16.76 4.12
C LEU A 113 -11.29 16.18 2.81
N LEU A 114 -11.45 17.01 1.78
CA LEU A 114 -11.86 16.54 0.44
C LEU A 114 -10.82 15.63 -0.19
N CYS A 115 -9.53 15.93 -0.02
CA CYS A 115 -8.44 15.08 -0.49
C CYS A 115 -8.48 13.71 0.19
N LEU A 116 -8.71 13.64 1.52
CA LEU A 116 -8.89 12.39 2.25
C LEU A 116 -10.13 11.60 1.78
N ARG A 117 -11.31 12.25 1.71
CA ARG A 117 -12.57 11.63 1.24
C ARG A 117 -12.38 11.00 -0.14
N SER A 118 -11.79 11.73 -1.08
CA SER A 118 -11.54 11.23 -2.42
C SER A 118 -10.63 10.01 -2.44
N GLN A 119 -9.61 9.93 -1.57
CA GLN A 119 -8.75 8.74 -1.50
C GLN A 119 -9.48 7.54 -0.90
N ILE A 120 -10.30 7.75 0.14
CA ILE A 120 -11.14 6.73 0.76
C ILE A 120 -12.10 6.13 -0.28
N ASP A 121 -12.78 6.97 -1.07
CA ASP A 121 -13.73 6.52 -2.09
C ASP A 121 -13.07 5.63 -3.14
N LYS A 122 -11.84 5.97 -3.55
CA LYS A 122 -11.07 5.17 -4.50
C LYS A 122 -10.62 3.84 -3.89
N LEU A 123 -10.18 3.84 -2.64
CA LEU A 123 -9.79 2.62 -1.92
C LEU A 123 -10.99 1.70 -1.64
N ASN A 124 -12.18 2.26 -1.41
CA ASN A 124 -13.43 1.51 -1.30
C ASN A 124 -13.75 0.70 -2.56
N GLY A 125 -13.31 1.16 -3.74
CA GLY A 125 -13.40 0.38 -4.98
C GLY A 125 -12.47 -0.85 -5.03
N CYS A 126 -11.44 -0.91 -4.17
CA CYS A 126 -10.42 -1.95 -4.19
C CYS A 126 -10.60 -3.06 -3.15
N VAL A 127 -11.33 -2.77 -2.06
CA VAL A 127 -11.47 -3.67 -0.92
C VAL A 127 -12.85 -4.32 -0.88
N SER A 128 -12.90 -5.58 -0.44
CA SER A 128 -14.19 -6.23 -0.20
C SER A 128 -14.92 -5.52 0.95
N LYS A 129 -16.26 -5.46 0.91
CA LYS A 129 -17.09 -4.82 1.96
C LYS A 129 -16.99 -5.50 3.34
N ARG A 130 -16.15 -6.52 3.50
CA ARG A 130 -16.00 -7.24 4.77
C ARG A 130 -15.25 -6.37 5.78
N PRO A 131 -15.79 -6.14 6.97
CA PRO A 131 -15.11 -5.34 7.97
C PRO A 131 -13.89 -6.12 8.52
N ARG A 132 -12.69 -5.60 8.31
CA ARG A 132 -11.52 -5.90 9.15
C ARG A 132 -11.15 -4.61 9.86
N VAL A 133 -11.55 -4.49 11.12
CA VAL A 133 -11.32 -3.26 11.89
C VAL A 133 -9.89 -3.25 12.40
N TYR A 134 -9.05 -2.42 11.81
CA TYR A 134 -7.79 -2.03 12.43
C TYR A 134 -8.03 -0.82 13.30
N VAL A 135 -8.06 -1.01 14.62
CA VAL A 135 -8.18 0.12 15.56
C VAL A 135 -6.84 0.85 15.62
N VAL A 136 -6.67 1.83 14.74
CA VAL A 136 -5.63 2.85 14.92
C VAL A 136 -6.13 3.76 16.05
N ARG A 137 -5.45 3.70 17.20
CA ARG A 137 -5.70 4.63 18.30
C ARG A 137 -4.85 5.87 18.06
N VAL A 138 -5.41 6.90 17.44
CA VAL A 138 -4.87 8.24 17.60
C VAL A 138 -5.34 8.71 18.98
N SER A 139 -4.45 8.70 19.97
CA SER A 139 -4.81 9.13 21.33
C SER A 139 -4.95 10.65 21.36
N PHE A 140 -6.18 11.14 21.21
CA PHE A 140 -6.52 12.54 21.43
C PHE A 140 -6.68 12.82 22.93
N ARG A 141 -5.89 13.76 23.45
CA ARG A 141 -6.11 14.32 24.79
C ARG A 141 -6.10 15.85 24.69
N GLY A 142 -7.27 16.45 24.81
CA GLY A 142 -7.44 17.90 24.98
C GLY A 142 -7.86 18.64 23.70
N SER A 143 -8.70 19.66 23.87
CA SER A 143 -9.19 20.55 22.81
C SER A 143 -8.36 21.82 22.67
N SER A 144 -7.17 21.89 23.28
CA SER A 144 -6.30 23.06 23.22
C SER A 144 -5.66 23.21 21.84
N ALA A 145 -5.18 24.41 21.52
CA ALA A 145 -4.44 24.67 20.28
C ALA A 145 -3.21 23.76 20.16
N GLU A 146 -2.47 23.61 21.26
CA GLU A 146 -1.29 22.75 21.36
C GLU A 146 -1.61 21.26 21.08
N SER A 147 -2.69 20.74 21.65
CA SER A 147 -3.14 19.36 21.38
C SER A 147 -3.45 19.16 19.89
N TRP A 148 -4.05 20.15 19.22
CA TRP A 148 -4.35 20.09 17.80
C TRP A 148 -3.12 20.18 16.90
N GLU A 149 -2.13 20.99 17.26
CA GLU A 149 -0.85 21.02 16.54
C GLU A 149 -0.09 19.70 16.69
N LEU A 150 -0.15 19.06 17.87
CA LEU A 150 0.40 17.72 18.06
C LEU A 150 -0.32 16.67 17.21
N ILE A 151 -1.65 16.75 17.11
CA ILE A 151 -2.43 15.89 16.19
C ILE A 151 -2.01 16.13 14.75
N ARG A 152 -1.83 17.40 14.34
CA ARG A 152 -1.41 17.75 12.98
C ARG A 152 -0.06 17.13 12.64
N LYS A 153 0.92 17.23 13.54
CA LYS A 153 2.21 16.55 13.45
C LYS A 153 2.04 15.03 13.33
N ASN A 154 1.33 14.40 14.26
CA ASN A 154 1.13 12.94 14.26
C ASN A 154 0.38 12.46 13.00
N THR A 155 -0.53 13.28 12.49
CA THR A 155 -1.26 13.02 11.24
C THR A 155 -0.30 13.02 10.05
N LYS A 156 0.61 14.00 9.98
CA LYS A 156 1.66 14.04 8.95
C LYS A 156 2.48 12.75 8.95
N GLU A 157 3.03 12.38 10.09
CA GLU A 157 3.83 11.16 10.24
C GLU A 157 3.03 9.90 9.83
N HIS A 158 1.74 9.84 10.19
CA HIS A 158 0.89 8.72 9.81
C HIS A 158 0.67 8.66 8.30
N LEU A 159 0.39 9.80 7.65
CA LEU A 159 0.22 9.87 6.19
C LEU A 159 1.50 9.49 5.44
N GLU A 160 2.67 9.89 5.94
CA GLU A 160 3.97 9.47 5.39
C GLU A 160 4.18 7.95 5.51
N GLN A 161 3.83 7.37 6.66
CA GLN A 161 3.91 5.91 6.82
C GLN A 161 2.92 5.16 5.92
N LEU A 162 1.71 5.68 5.70
CA LEU A 162 0.76 5.15 4.72
C LEU A 162 1.35 5.19 3.31
N HIS A 163 2.01 6.30 2.93
CA HIS A 163 2.70 6.40 1.64
C HIS A 163 3.78 5.32 1.47
N LEU A 164 4.63 5.11 2.49
CA LEU A 164 5.64 4.06 2.46
C LEU A 164 5.05 2.64 2.44
N LEU A 165 3.86 2.44 3.03
CA LEU A 165 3.13 1.17 2.95
C LEU A 165 2.60 0.94 1.53
N VAL A 166 2.02 1.96 0.89
CA VAL A 166 1.55 1.86 -0.50
C VAL A 166 2.69 1.54 -1.46
N ASN A 167 3.85 2.18 -1.31
CA ASN A 167 5.02 1.87 -2.13
C ASN A 167 5.48 0.41 -1.94
N SER A 168 5.40 -0.11 -0.71
CA SER A 168 5.67 -1.53 -0.43
C SER A 168 4.69 -2.47 -1.15
N ILE A 169 3.39 -2.14 -1.14
CA ILE A 169 2.36 -2.92 -1.85
C ILE A 169 2.63 -2.95 -3.35
N ARG A 170 2.96 -1.79 -3.94
CA ARG A 170 3.27 -1.70 -5.38
C ARG A 170 4.42 -2.60 -5.77
N HIS A 171 5.50 -2.62 -4.99
CA HIS A 171 6.63 -3.52 -5.25
C HIS A 171 6.26 -5.01 -5.09
N GLN A 172 5.37 -5.36 -4.16
CA GLN A 172 4.84 -6.72 -4.04
C GLN A 172 4.04 -7.10 -5.30
N GLN A 173 3.16 -6.22 -5.78
CA GLN A 173 2.38 -6.43 -7.00
C GLN A 173 3.27 -6.61 -8.25
N GLU A 174 4.32 -5.79 -8.39
CA GLU A 174 5.28 -5.88 -9.50
C GLU A 174 6.10 -7.18 -9.45
N ALA A 175 6.47 -7.65 -8.25
CA ALA A 175 7.17 -8.92 -8.08
C ALA A 175 6.26 -10.11 -8.44
N GLU A 176 5.00 -10.11 -7.96
CA GLU A 176 4.02 -11.15 -8.28
C GLU A 176 3.71 -11.19 -9.77
N HIS A 177 3.53 -10.04 -10.42
CA HIS A 177 3.32 -9.98 -11.87
C HIS A 177 4.51 -10.57 -12.64
N ARG A 178 5.75 -10.26 -12.25
CA ARG A 178 6.96 -10.83 -12.89
C ARG A 178 7.03 -12.35 -12.75
N VAL A 179 6.70 -12.89 -11.57
CA VAL A 179 6.65 -14.34 -11.34
C VAL A 179 5.58 -14.97 -12.23
N GLN A 180 4.40 -14.34 -12.32
CA GLN A 180 3.30 -14.85 -13.16
C GLN A 180 3.66 -14.87 -14.65
N THR A 181 4.32 -13.82 -15.14
CA THR A 181 4.83 -13.76 -16.53
C THR A 181 5.83 -14.89 -16.79
N TYR A 182 6.80 -15.10 -15.90
CA TYR A 182 7.78 -16.18 -16.02
C TYR A 182 7.13 -17.58 -16.07
N ILE A 183 6.13 -17.83 -15.22
CA ILE A 183 5.40 -19.11 -15.20
C ILE A 183 4.68 -19.32 -16.54
N TYR A 184 4.02 -18.29 -17.08
CA TYR A 184 3.33 -18.38 -18.36
C TYR A 184 4.30 -18.62 -19.52
N GLU A 185 5.45 -17.96 -19.54
CA GLU A 185 6.41 -18.08 -20.63
C GLU A 185 7.23 -19.37 -20.59
N HIS A 186 7.50 -19.95 -19.42
CA HIS A 186 8.49 -21.03 -19.28
C HIS A 186 7.95 -22.32 -18.65
N VAL A 187 6.75 -22.29 -18.04
CA VAL A 187 6.18 -23.45 -17.34
C VAL A 187 4.91 -23.96 -18.01
N THR A 188 4.12 -23.12 -18.69
CA THR A 188 2.98 -23.60 -19.49
C THR A 188 3.40 -23.98 -20.90
N PRO A 189 3.31 -25.26 -21.32
CA PRO A 189 3.58 -25.63 -22.70
C PRO A 189 2.51 -25.04 -23.61
N GLY A 190 2.95 -24.20 -24.56
CA GLY A 190 2.09 -23.64 -25.59
C GLY A 190 1.43 -24.74 -26.44
N PRO A 191 0.27 -24.45 -27.08
CA PRO A 191 -0.36 -25.41 -27.97
C PRO A 191 0.63 -25.79 -29.07
N SER A 192 0.92 -27.09 -29.18
CA SER A 192 1.79 -27.63 -30.21
C SER A 192 1.25 -27.26 -31.60
N GLY A 193 1.92 -26.33 -32.27
CA GLY A 193 1.60 -25.95 -33.63
C GLY A 193 2.76 -25.25 -34.31
N GLY A 194 3.48 -26.01 -35.16
CA GLY A 194 4.27 -25.50 -36.29
C GLY A 194 5.57 -24.77 -35.95
N GLY A 195 6.70 -25.44 -36.13
CA GLY A 195 8.02 -24.88 -35.89
C GLY A 195 8.47 -23.80 -36.87
N VAL A 196 9.43 -22.98 -36.41
CA VAL A 196 10.46 -22.29 -37.20
C VAL A 196 11.74 -22.25 -36.33
N PRO A 197 12.96 -22.47 -36.88
CA PRO A 197 14.14 -22.74 -36.07
C PRO A 197 14.96 -21.49 -35.67
N LEU A 198 15.64 -21.66 -34.53
CA LEU A 198 16.86 -20.99 -34.03
C LEU A 198 17.16 -19.56 -34.53
N GLY A 199 16.93 -18.59 -33.64
CA GLY A 199 17.63 -17.31 -33.61
C GLY A 199 18.19 -17.09 -32.20
N SER A 200 19.50 -17.31 -32.08
CA SER A 200 20.42 -16.89 -31.00
C SER A 200 19.84 -16.00 -29.88
N ALA A 201 19.86 -16.52 -28.66
CA ALA A 201 19.82 -15.70 -27.46
C ALA A 201 21.08 -14.83 -27.33
N PRO A 202 20.95 -13.63 -26.76
CA PRO A 202 21.96 -13.10 -25.87
C PRO A 202 21.45 -13.20 -24.43
N CYS A 203 22.14 -13.98 -23.60
CA CYS A 203 22.00 -13.90 -22.15
C CYS A 203 22.38 -12.48 -21.68
N PRO A 204 21.56 -11.78 -20.87
CA PRO A 204 22.03 -10.64 -20.12
C PRO A 204 22.81 -11.17 -18.91
N HIS A 205 24.12 -11.03 -18.99
CA HIS A 205 25.05 -11.23 -17.90
C HIS A 205 24.88 -10.09 -16.88
N TYR A 206 24.02 -10.26 -15.87
CA TYR A 206 24.00 -9.38 -14.70
C TYR A 206 24.23 -10.20 -13.42
N LYS A 207 25.50 -10.56 -13.22
CA LYS A 207 26.05 -10.66 -11.85
C LYS A 207 26.38 -9.24 -11.41
N HIS A 208 26.00 -8.92 -10.17
CA HIS A 208 26.03 -7.60 -9.51
C HIS A 208 24.87 -6.69 -9.86
N LEU A 209 23.83 -6.72 -9.01
CA LEU A 209 23.16 -5.55 -8.42
C LEU A 209 21.98 -6.04 -7.56
N PHE A 210 22.27 -6.69 -6.43
CA PHE A 210 21.43 -6.68 -5.22
C PHE A 210 22.28 -7.19 -4.05
N LYS A 211 23.35 -6.45 -3.74
CA LYS A 211 23.66 -6.24 -2.33
C LYS A 211 22.66 -5.17 -1.89
N VAL A 212 21.53 -5.59 -1.32
CA VAL A 212 20.80 -4.69 -0.42
C VAL A 212 21.76 -4.49 0.74
N ASN A 213 22.51 -3.40 0.65
CA ASN A 213 23.31 -2.89 1.73
C ASN A 213 22.30 -2.47 2.79
N GLN A 214 22.01 -3.35 3.76
CA GLN A 214 21.38 -2.98 5.03
C GLN A 214 22.37 -2.17 5.87
N THR A 215 22.93 -1.10 5.30
CA THR A 215 23.56 -0.06 6.09
C THR A 215 22.63 1.13 6.12
N ASN A 216 22.31 1.50 7.35
CA ASN A 216 21.74 2.77 7.73
C ASN A 216 20.35 3.06 7.18
N GLN A 217 19.35 2.35 7.71
CA GLN A 217 18.24 3.10 8.29
C GLN A 217 18.82 3.83 9.50
N THR A 218 19.38 5.02 9.24
CA THR A 218 19.63 6.00 10.28
C THR A 218 18.31 6.18 11.01
N ASN A 219 18.36 5.90 12.31
CA ASN A 219 17.37 6.35 13.26
C ASN A 219 17.36 7.88 13.19
N THR A 220 16.42 8.46 12.47
CA THR A 220 16.18 9.89 12.49
C THR A 220 14.67 10.11 12.41
N CYS A 221 14.15 10.61 13.53
CA CYS A 221 12.96 11.44 13.59
C CYS A 221 13.19 12.71 12.78
#